data_AF-A0AAN8X811-F1
#
_entry.id   AF-A0AAN8X811-F1
#
_cell.length_a   1.000
_cell.length_b   1.000
_cell.length_c   1.000
_cell.angle_alpha   90.00
_cell.angle_beta   90.00
_cell.angle_gamma   90.00
#
_symmetry.space_group_name_H-M   'P 1'
#
loop_
_entity.id
_entity.type
_entity.pdbx_description
1 polymer ?
#
loop_
_entity_poly.entity_id
_entity_poly.type
_entity_poly.pdbx_seq_one_letter_code
_entity_poly.pdbx_strand_id
1 'polypeptide(L)'
;MSRLLQNFLSTRLISVSTPVIMQGQYWCSFFMRSRFREVSTERWCRLRGNLLFYFKSRDHWSEPAGVIVLENCRVALDRSSELPFAFNLVFEGGTQHCAALCETERESWVASIHQASFAYMRSQVEALQKEVAAKQSSLPTDIHHHRLSTGVTLGGELGRSSSPLV
;
A
#
# COMPACT_ATOMS: atom_id res chain seq x y z
N MET A 1 -1.91 5.47 36.89
CA MET A 1 -1.53 5.91 35.53
C MET A 1 -1.24 4.67 34.69
N SER A 2 -2.21 3.76 34.63
CA SER A 2 -3.24 3.61 33.58
C SER A 2 -2.68 3.04 32.28
N ARG A 3 -2.98 1.75 32.07
CA ARG A 3 -2.74 0.88 30.91
C ARG A 3 -3.36 1.39 29.58
N LEU A 4 -3.63 2.68 29.49
CA LEU A 4 -4.29 3.36 28.38
C LEU A 4 -3.30 3.96 27.37
N LEU A 5 -2.00 3.98 27.67
CA LEU A 5 -0.94 4.36 26.70
C LEU A 5 -0.31 3.16 25.99
N GLN A 6 -0.55 1.93 26.45
CA GLN A 6 -0.07 0.72 25.77
C GLN A 6 -1.05 0.21 24.69
N ASN A 7 -2.27 0.73 24.67
CA ASN A 7 -3.29 0.36 23.69
C ASN A 7 -3.36 1.30 22.48
N PHE A 8 -2.48 2.32 22.38
CA PHE A 8 -2.41 3.18 21.19
C PHE A 8 -1.55 2.61 20.05
N LEU A 9 -1.02 1.39 20.21
CA LEU A 9 -0.40 0.60 19.14
C LEU A 9 -1.28 -0.57 18.67
N SER A 10 -2.53 -0.68 19.15
CA SER A 10 -3.42 -1.80 18.82
C SER A 10 -4.79 -1.30 18.38
N THR A 11 -4.83 -0.49 17.33
CA THR A 11 -6.06 -0.31 16.55
C THR A 11 -5.74 -0.58 15.09
N ARG A 12 -5.83 -1.86 14.73
CA ARG A 12 -5.94 -2.32 13.36
C ARG A 12 -7.15 -1.65 12.73
N LEU A 13 -6.95 -0.67 11.86
CA LEU A 13 -7.89 -0.38 10.79
C LEU A 13 -7.09 -0.18 9.50
N ILE A 14 -7.38 -1.08 8.57
CA ILE A 14 -6.95 -1.11 7.16
C ILE A 14 -5.46 -1.40 6.94
N SER A 15 -5.04 -2.60 7.33
CA SER A 15 -3.99 -3.30 6.58
C SER A 15 -4.57 -3.68 5.22
N VAL A 16 -4.72 -2.70 4.32
CA VAL A 16 -4.66 -3.03 2.89
C VAL A 16 -3.27 -3.60 2.73
N SER A 17 -3.20 -4.92 2.58
CA SER A 17 -2.08 -5.63 1.98
C SER A 17 -1.95 -5.14 0.53
N THR A 18 -1.64 -3.86 0.38
CA THR A 18 -0.88 -3.33 -0.72
C THR A 18 0.35 -4.22 -0.78
N PRO A 19 0.68 -4.82 -1.91
CA PRO A 19 1.91 -5.59 -1.97
C PRO A 19 3.07 -4.59 -2.06
N VAL A 20 3.33 -3.99 -0.91
CA VAL A 20 4.39 -3.02 -0.73
C VAL A 20 5.69 -3.81 -0.87
N ILE A 21 6.53 -3.53 -1.87
CA ILE A 21 7.99 -3.72 -1.72
C ILE A 21 8.53 -2.70 -0.71
N MET A 22 7.87 -2.57 0.44
CA MET A 22 8.36 -1.88 1.63
C MET A 22 7.83 -2.63 2.85
N GLN A 23 8.15 -3.91 2.94
CA GLN A 23 8.44 -4.46 4.26
C GLN A 23 9.86 -3.99 4.59
N GLY A 24 10.03 -2.81 5.20
CA GLY A 24 11.34 -2.32 5.67
C GLY A 24 12.17 -1.54 4.63
N GLN A 25 13.24 -0.90 5.11
CA GLN A 25 14.17 -0.04 4.36
C GLN A 25 15.05 -0.82 3.36
N TYR A 26 14.48 -1.75 2.60
CA TYR A 26 15.23 -2.54 1.64
C TYR A 26 15.30 -1.76 0.34
N TRP A 27 16.50 -1.23 0.11
CA TRP A 27 16.92 -0.83 -1.20
C TRP A 27 17.11 -2.10 -2.03
N CYS A 28 16.24 -2.33 -3.01
CA CYS A 28 16.49 -3.35 -4.02
C CYS A 28 17.32 -2.69 -5.12
N SER A 29 18.43 -3.33 -5.47
CA SER A 29 19.22 -2.93 -6.62
C SER A 29 18.76 -3.74 -7.84
N PHE A 30 18.61 -3.06 -8.97
CA PHE A 30 18.52 -3.77 -10.25
C PHE A 30 19.45 -3.08 -11.25
N PHE A 31 19.97 -3.86 -12.18
CA PHE A 31 20.86 -3.35 -13.20
C PHE A 31 20.04 -2.56 -14.21
N MET A 32 20.28 -1.26 -14.29
CA MET A 32 19.63 -0.37 -15.23
C MET A 32 20.60 -0.08 -16.38
N ARG A 33 20.20 -0.39 -17.62
CA ARG A 33 20.97 0.00 -18.80
C ARG A 33 20.85 1.50 -19.02
N SER A 34 21.99 2.19 -19.13
CA SER A 34 21.99 3.63 -19.37
C SER A 34 21.36 3.97 -20.73
N ARG A 35 20.61 5.07 -20.80
CA ARG A 35 20.08 5.60 -22.07
C ARG A 35 21.19 6.16 -22.98
N PHE A 36 22.32 6.56 -22.39
CA PHE A 36 23.42 7.23 -23.08
C PHE A 36 24.64 6.32 -23.31
N ARG A 37 24.70 5.15 -22.66
CA ARG A 37 25.82 4.22 -22.75
C ARG A 37 25.28 2.80 -22.78
N GLU A 38 25.87 1.92 -23.58
CA GLU A 38 25.51 0.49 -23.66
C GLU A 38 25.99 -0.32 -22.44
N VAL A 39 26.11 0.32 -21.28
CA VAL A 39 26.61 -0.29 -20.05
C VAL A 39 25.44 -0.42 -19.08
N SER A 40 25.19 -1.64 -18.61
CA SER A 40 24.32 -1.91 -17.47
C SER A 40 25.05 -1.52 -16.19
N THR A 41 24.37 -0.80 -15.32
CA THR A 41 24.97 -0.37 -14.05
C THR A 41 23.97 -0.60 -12.94
N GLU A 42 24.47 -1.05 -11.80
CA GLU A 42 23.65 -1.22 -10.60
C GLU A 42 23.04 0.12 -10.19
N ARG A 43 21.74 0.12 -9.91
CA ARG A 43 21.01 1.29 -9.40
C ARG A 43 20.17 0.88 -8.22
N TRP A 44 20.19 1.72 -7.20
CA TRP A 44 19.32 1.59 -6.04
C TRP A 44 17.98 2.23 -6.35
N CYS A 45 16.88 1.55 -6.10
CA CYS A 45 15.56 2.03 -6.53
C CYS A 45 14.57 2.15 -5.38
N ARG A 46 13.68 3.14 -5.46
CA ARG A 46 12.62 3.40 -4.48
C ARG A 46 11.30 3.68 -5.21
N LEU A 47 10.28 2.88 -4.92
CA LEU A 47 8.93 3.05 -5.46
C LEU A 47 8.05 3.81 -4.44
N ARG A 48 7.39 4.89 -4.89
CA ARG A 48 6.46 5.69 -4.09
C ARG A 48 5.25 6.05 -4.94
N GLY A 49 4.09 5.45 -4.65
CA GLY A 49 2.93 5.55 -5.54
C GLY A 49 3.28 5.01 -6.93
N ASN A 50 3.06 5.80 -7.97
CA ASN A 50 3.43 5.50 -9.36
C ASN A 50 4.82 6.05 -9.76
N LEU A 51 5.66 6.48 -8.81
CA LEU A 51 6.98 7.05 -9.09
C LEU A 51 8.09 6.08 -8.68
N LEU A 52 8.92 5.69 -9.64
CA LEU A 52 10.10 4.87 -9.42
C LEU A 52 11.36 5.73 -9.50
N PHE A 53 11.91 6.07 -8.35
CA PHE A 53 13.17 6.80 -8.23
C PHE A 53 14.36 5.84 -8.31
N TYR A 54 15.44 6.27 -8.96
CA TYR A 54 16.69 5.52 -8.99
C TYR A 54 17.88 6.39 -8.59
N PHE A 55 18.85 5.78 -7.90
CA PHE A 55 19.95 6.46 -7.22
C PHE A 55 21.29 5.80 -7.58
N LYS A 56 22.37 6.58 -7.53
CA LYS A 56 23.74 6.07 -7.70
C LYS A 56 24.30 5.42 -6.43
N SER A 57 23.75 5.76 -5.27
CA SER A 57 24.19 5.31 -3.95
C SER A 57 22.99 4.82 -3.12
N ARG A 58 23.26 3.96 -2.13
CA ARG A 58 22.30 3.48 -1.14
C ARG A 58 22.10 4.45 0.03
N ASP A 59 22.78 5.60 0.01
CA ASP A 59 22.63 6.58 1.08
C ASP A 59 21.23 7.23 1.04
N HIS A 60 20.60 7.31 2.21
CA HIS A 60 19.22 7.76 2.40
C HIS A 60 19.02 9.23 2.01
N TRP A 61 20.08 10.01 2.09
CA TRP A 61 20.09 11.44 1.77
C TRP A 61 20.58 11.74 0.35
N SER A 62 20.94 10.71 -0.42
CA SER A 62 21.34 10.90 -1.81
C SER A 62 20.18 11.42 -2.66
N GLU A 63 20.46 12.41 -3.50
CA GLU A 63 19.51 12.90 -4.49
C GLU A 63 19.22 11.82 -5.56
N PRO A 64 17.99 11.74 -6.09
CA PRO A 64 17.67 10.81 -7.15
C PRO A 64 18.44 11.16 -8.41
N ALA A 65 19.05 10.15 -9.03
CA ALA A 65 19.66 10.30 -10.35
C ALA A 65 18.60 10.49 -11.45
N GLY A 66 17.37 10.04 -11.17
CA GLY A 66 16.20 10.35 -11.97
C GLY A 66 14.96 9.62 -11.45
N VAL A 67 13.87 9.78 -12.19
CA VAL A 67 12.56 9.21 -11.88
C VAL A 67 11.92 8.65 -13.14
N ILE A 68 11.24 7.51 -12.99
CA ILE A 68 10.37 6.92 -14.00
C ILE A 68 8.94 7.02 -13.49
N VAL A 69 8.06 7.62 -14.29
CA VAL A 69 6.62 7.65 -14.02
C VAL A 69 6.03 6.35 -14.57
N LEU A 70 5.45 5.54 -13.69
CA LEU A 70 4.89 4.23 -14.01
C LEU A 70 3.43 4.29 -14.51
N GLU A 71 2.94 5.48 -14.83
CA GLU A 71 1.65 5.64 -15.49
C GLU A 71 1.68 4.94 -16.85
N ASN A 72 0.68 4.09 -17.10
CA ASN A 72 0.60 3.23 -18.29
C ASN A 72 1.82 2.31 -18.50
N CYS A 73 2.62 2.07 -17.46
CA CYS A 73 3.80 1.22 -17.54
C CYS A 73 3.39 -0.26 -17.69
N ARG A 74 4.10 -0.96 -18.58
CA ARG A 74 3.99 -2.41 -18.76
C ARG A 74 5.32 -3.07 -18.49
N VAL A 75 5.28 -4.19 -17.80
CA VAL A 75 6.46 -5.03 -17.57
C VAL A 75 6.48 -6.14 -18.61
N ALA A 76 7.56 -6.23 -19.39
CA ALA A 76 7.78 -7.30 -20.35
C ALA A 76 8.97 -8.14 -19.93
N LEU A 77 8.80 -9.45 -19.74
CA LEU A 77 9.90 -10.34 -19.40
C LEU A 77 10.81 -10.50 -20.61
N ASP A 78 12.12 -10.35 -20.39
CA ASP A 78 13.12 -10.52 -21.44
C ASP A 78 13.90 -11.80 -21.17
N ARG A 79 13.55 -12.87 -21.89
CA ARG A 79 14.23 -14.17 -21.79
C ARG A 79 15.38 -14.31 -22.78
N SER A 80 15.53 -13.35 -23.69
CA SER A 80 16.59 -13.32 -24.71
C SER A 80 17.82 -12.52 -24.28
N SER A 81 17.69 -11.69 -23.25
CA SER A 81 18.80 -10.93 -22.66
C SER A 81 19.90 -11.85 -22.14
N GLU A 82 21.15 -11.42 -22.31
CA GLU A 82 22.33 -12.04 -21.70
C GLU A 82 22.32 -11.96 -20.17
N LEU A 83 21.54 -11.02 -19.62
CA LEU A 83 21.40 -10.86 -18.17
C LEU A 83 20.32 -11.81 -17.63
N PRO A 84 20.61 -12.60 -16.57
CA PRO A 84 19.62 -13.44 -15.94
C PRO A 84 18.53 -12.57 -15.29
N PHE A 85 17.31 -13.11 -15.24
CA PHE A 85 16.14 -12.44 -14.63
C PHE A 85 15.85 -11.05 -15.19
N ALA A 86 16.16 -10.83 -16.48
CA ALA A 86 15.89 -9.56 -17.15
C ALA A 86 14.40 -9.31 -17.41
N PHE A 87 14.03 -8.04 -17.38
CA PHE A 87 12.72 -7.53 -17.73
C PHE A 87 12.82 -6.07 -18.19
N ASN A 88 11.82 -5.64 -18.94
CA ASN A 88 11.74 -4.32 -19.53
C ASN A 88 10.56 -3.57 -18.94
N LEU A 89 10.79 -2.31 -18.56
CA LEU A 89 9.74 -1.36 -18.22
C LEU A 89 9.44 -0.53 -19.46
N VAL A 90 8.25 -0.72 -20.02
CA VAL A 90 7.78 0.05 -21.17
C VAL A 90 6.79 1.09 -20.67
N PHE A 91 7.14 2.36 -20.79
CA PHE A 91 6.35 3.50 -20.32
C PHE A 91 6.39 4.62 -21.36
N GLU A 92 5.60 5.69 -21.16
CA GLU A 92 5.48 6.77 -22.15
C GLU A 92 6.82 7.46 -22.48
N GLY A 93 7.75 7.50 -21.52
CA GLY A 93 9.09 8.06 -21.69
C GLY A 93 10.10 7.13 -22.39
N GLY A 94 9.71 5.89 -22.72
CA GLY A 94 10.52 4.91 -23.43
C GLY A 94 10.59 3.53 -22.76
N THR A 95 11.63 2.77 -23.08
CA THR A 95 11.87 1.45 -22.51
C THR A 95 13.10 1.47 -21.63
N GLN A 96 12.96 1.00 -20.39
CA GLN A 96 14.06 0.79 -19.47
C GLN A 96 14.34 -0.70 -19.27
N HIS A 97 15.54 -1.14 -19.67
CA HIS A 97 16.01 -2.50 -19.46
C HIS A 97 16.51 -2.65 -18.02
N CYS A 98 16.00 -3.67 -17.34
CA CYS A 98 16.23 -3.98 -15.94
C CYS A 98 16.65 -5.45 -15.79
N ALA A 99 17.44 -5.77 -14.78
CA ALA A 99 17.70 -7.15 -14.37
C ALA A 99 17.81 -7.26 -12.85
N ALA A 100 17.11 -8.24 -12.27
CA ALA A 100 17.14 -8.54 -10.85
C ALA A 100 18.25 -9.55 -10.51
N LEU A 101 18.57 -9.72 -9.22
CA LEU A 101 19.60 -10.67 -8.78
C LEU A 101 19.09 -12.12 -8.78
N CYS A 102 17.78 -12.31 -8.61
CA CYS A 102 17.14 -13.62 -8.64
C CYS A 102 15.71 -13.55 -9.17
N GLU A 103 15.13 -14.71 -9.47
CA GLU A 103 13.75 -14.84 -9.94
C GLU A 103 12.74 -14.25 -8.94
N THR A 104 12.90 -14.56 -7.66
CA THR A 104 12.01 -14.05 -6.59
C THR A 104 12.02 -12.53 -6.52
N GLU A 105 13.19 -11.91 -6.69
CA GLU A 105 13.30 -10.45 -6.73
C GLU A 105 12.65 -9.87 -7.99
N ARG A 106 12.81 -10.52 -9.16
CA ARG A 106 12.12 -10.14 -10.39
C ARG A 106 10.61 -10.16 -10.22
N GLU A 107 10.07 -11.25 -9.68
CA GLU A 107 8.63 -11.40 -9.42
C GLU A 107 8.12 -10.32 -8.46
N SER A 108 8.88 -10.02 -7.41
CA SER A 108 8.57 -8.94 -6.49
C SER A 108 8.50 -7.58 -7.21
N TRP A 109 9.50 -7.25 -8.04
CA TRP A 109 9.51 -6.04 -8.86
C TRP A 109 8.29 -5.96 -9.79
N VAL A 110 8.03 -7.03 -10.54
CA VAL A 110 6.87 -7.12 -11.46
C VAL A 110 5.57 -6.86 -10.70
N ALA A 111 5.38 -7.52 -9.56
CA ALA A 111 4.17 -7.41 -8.76
C ALA A 111 3.92 -5.97 -8.32
N SER A 112 4.92 -5.30 -7.77
CA SER A 112 4.68 -3.96 -7.23
C SER A 112 4.69 -2.85 -8.26
N ILE A 113 5.37 -3.02 -9.40
CA ILE A 113 5.16 -2.14 -10.55
C ILE A 113 3.72 -2.27 -11.05
N HIS A 114 3.19 -3.50 -11.12
CA HIS A 114 1.79 -3.73 -11.47
C HIS A 114 0.83 -3.04 -10.47
N GLN A 115 1.10 -3.10 -9.17
CA GLN A 115 0.23 -2.47 -8.16
C GLN A 115 0.37 -0.96 -8.08
N ALA A 116 1.51 -0.43 -8.49
CA ALA A 116 1.71 1.01 -8.66
C ALA A 116 0.96 1.57 -9.89
N SER A 117 0.45 0.70 -10.77
CA SER A 117 -0.31 1.12 -11.93
C SER A 117 -1.64 1.75 -11.55
N PHE A 118 -2.04 2.75 -12.32
CA PHE A 118 -3.33 3.42 -12.14
C PHE A 118 -4.52 2.48 -12.28
N ALA A 119 -4.45 1.52 -13.21
CA ALA A 119 -5.49 0.51 -13.40
C ALA A 119 -5.71 -0.33 -12.13
N TYR A 120 -4.62 -0.79 -11.49
CA TYR A 120 -4.72 -1.54 -10.24
C TYR A 120 -5.23 -0.67 -9.09
N MET A 121 -4.69 0.53 -8.91
CA MET A 121 -5.16 1.43 -7.85
C MET A 121 -6.65 1.74 -7.99
N ARG A 122 -7.13 1.96 -9.23
CA ARG A 122 -8.55 2.17 -9.52
C ARG A 122 -9.38 0.94 -9.15
N SER A 123 -8.99 -0.27 -9.56
CA SER A 123 -9.73 -1.48 -9.21
C SER A 123 -9.79 -1.71 -7.70
N GLN A 124 -8.73 -1.37 -6.98
CA GLN A 124 -8.71 -1.44 -5.50
C GLN A 124 -9.69 -0.43 -4.88
N VAL A 125 -9.74 0.81 -5.37
CA VAL A 125 -10.69 1.82 -4.89
C VAL A 125 -12.13 1.36 -5.14
N GLU A 126 -12.44 0.86 -6.33
CA GLU A 126 -13.77 0.35 -6.67
C GLU A 126 -14.18 -0.84 -5.78
N ALA A 127 -13.27 -1.79 -5.54
CA ALA A 127 -13.51 -2.92 -4.67
C ALA A 127 -13.80 -2.48 -3.22
N LEU A 128 -13.00 -1.55 -2.70
CA LEU A 128 -13.19 -1.00 -1.35
C LEU A 128 -14.49 -0.21 -1.23
N GLN A 129 -14.85 0.58 -2.24
CA GLN A 129 -16.14 1.31 -2.26
C GLN A 129 -17.33 0.34 -2.20
N LYS A 130 -17.27 -0.77 -2.94
CA LYS A 130 -18.30 -1.82 -2.87
C LYS A 130 -18.37 -2.47 -1.49
N GLU A 131 -17.23 -2.76 -0.88
CA GLU A 131 -17.17 -3.35 0.47
C GLU A 131 -17.74 -2.40 1.53
N VAL A 132 -17.41 -1.11 1.45
CA VAL A 132 -17.94 -0.08 2.34
C VAL A 132 -19.46 0.04 2.16
N ALA A 133 -19.97 0.10 0.93
CA ALA A 133 -21.40 0.18 0.65
C ALA A 133 -22.16 -1.05 1.19
N ALA A 134 -21.61 -2.25 1.01
CA ALA A 134 -22.19 -3.49 1.55
C ALA A 134 -22.28 -3.45 3.09
N LYS A 135 -21.21 -3.02 3.76
CA LYS A 135 -21.19 -2.88 5.23
C LYS A 135 -22.17 -1.81 5.71
N GLN A 136 -22.25 -0.67 5.03
CA GLN A 136 -23.21 0.39 5.35
C GLN A 136 -24.66 -0.06 5.19
N SER A 137 -24.98 -0.87 4.17
CA SER A 137 -26.32 -1.44 3.99
C SER A 137 -26.72 -2.45 5.07
N SER A 138 -25.74 -3.04 5.76
CA SER A 138 -25.95 -3.99 6.87
C SER A 138 -26.01 -3.32 8.25
N LEU A 139 -25.59 -2.06 8.36
CA LEU A 139 -25.74 -1.29 9.58
C LEU A 139 -27.20 -0.87 9.73
N PRO A 140 -27.83 -1.03 10.90
CA PRO A 140 -29.16 -0.50 11.13
C PRO A 140 -29.12 1.01 10.87
N THR A 141 -29.77 1.46 9.79
CA THR A 141 -29.75 2.86 9.34
C THR A 141 -30.43 3.82 10.32
N ASP A 142 -30.89 3.31 11.45
CA ASP A 142 -31.60 4.08 12.44
C ASP A 142 -30.98 3.84 13.82
N ILE A 143 -30.24 4.86 14.27
CA ILE A 143 -29.70 4.94 15.63
C ILE A 143 -30.84 4.74 16.66
N HIS A 144 -32.10 5.08 16.32
CA HIS A 144 -33.25 4.75 17.15
C HIS A 144 -33.51 3.25 17.25
N HIS A 145 -33.41 2.48 16.17
CA HIS A 145 -33.70 1.05 16.18
C HIS A 145 -32.63 0.25 16.93
N HIS A 146 -31.35 0.65 16.81
CA HIS A 146 -30.27 0.04 17.59
C HIS A 146 -30.36 0.40 19.08
N ARG A 147 -30.77 1.64 19.43
CA ARG A 147 -31.02 2.06 20.82
C ARG A 147 -32.20 1.32 21.47
N LEU A 148 -33.28 1.10 20.72
CA LEU A 148 -34.43 0.32 21.19
C LEU A 148 -34.06 -1.17 21.38
N SER A 149 -33.21 -1.73 20.52
CA SER A 149 -32.75 -3.12 20.60
C SER A 149 -31.74 -3.39 21.72
N THR A 150 -30.91 -2.41 22.10
CA THR A 150 -29.80 -2.63 23.04
C THR A 150 -30.16 -2.32 24.49
N GLY A 151 -31.36 -1.79 24.77
CA GLY A 151 -31.87 -1.64 26.14
C GLY A 151 -31.03 -0.74 27.05
N VAL A 152 -30.14 0.10 26.50
CA VAL A 152 -29.33 1.04 27.28
C VAL A 152 -30.16 2.28 27.61
N THR A 153 -30.98 2.19 28.65
CA THR A 153 -31.53 3.35 29.35
C THR A 153 -30.43 3.94 30.24
N LEU A 154 -30.08 5.22 30.03
CA LEU A 154 -29.27 5.97 30.99
C LEU A 154 -29.94 5.85 32.36
N GLY A 155 -29.19 5.36 33.34
CA GLY A 155 -29.68 4.85 34.61
C GLY A 155 -30.72 5.73 35.29
N GLY A 156 -31.89 5.15 35.53
CA GLY A 156 -32.69 5.47 36.69
C GLY A 156 -32.31 4.50 37.80
N GLU A 157 -31.63 4.99 38.84
CA GLU A 157 -31.62 4.30 40.13
C GLU A 157 -32.65 4.93 41.06
N LEU A 158 -33.52 4.07 41.56
CA LEU A 158 -34.55 4.31 42.56
C LEU A 158 -33.95 4.53 43.96
N GLY A 159 -34.63 5.36 44.77
CA GLY A 159 -34.95 4.99 46.15
C GLY A 159 -34.77 6.08 47.21
N ARG A 160 -35.87 6.52 47.84
CA ARG A 160 -36.31 5.96 49.13
C ARG A 160 -37.56 6.68 49.68
N SER A 161 -38.41 5.84 50.26
CA SER A 161 -39.64 6.07 51.02
C SER A 161 -39.53 7.05 52.19
N SER A 162 -40.60 7.80 52.48
CA SER A 162 -41.20 7.84 53.84
C SER A 162 -42.63 8.44 53.80
N SER A 163 -43.42 7.99 54.77
CA SER A 163 -44.87 7.73 54.81
C SER A 163 -45.82 8.95 54.83
N PRO A 164 -47.15 8.73 54.64
CA PRO A 164 -48.17 9.75 54.85
C PRO A 164 -48.72 9.70 56.28
N LEU A 165 -48.83 10.84 56.96
CA LEU A 165 -49.73 11.02 58.11
C LEU A 165 -50.27 12.45 58.16
N VAL A 166 -51.61 12.52 58.01
CA VAL A 166 -52.61 13.54 58.40
C VAL A 166 -52.40 14.97 57.91
#